data_AF-A0A382HAV6-F1
#
_entry.id   AF-A0A382HAV6-F1
#
_cell.length_a   1.000
_cell.length_b   1.000
_cell.length_c   1.000
_cell.angle_alpha   90.00
_cell.angle_beta   90.00
_cell.angle_gamma   90.00
#
_symmetry.space_group_name_H-M   'P 1'
#
loop_
_entity.id
_entity.type
_entity.pdbx_description
1 polymer ?
#
loop_
_entity_poly.entity_id
_entity_poly.type
_entity_poly.pdbx_seq_one_letter_code
_entity_poly.pdbx_strand_id
1 'polypeptide(L)'
;MNKQNRLILVDGSAYIFRAYYALPSMIRKDGTPVNAVFGFTNMLIKLIEDYKDEKLIVIFDAARENFRNKIFPNYKANRGETPEDLIPQFDLIKKCVAA
;
A
#
# COMPACT_ATOMS: atom_id res chain seq x y z
N MET A 1 -1.19 -19.98 -29.38
CA MET A 1 -0.34 -18.89 -28.85
C MET A 1 -0.14 -19.15 -27.37
N ASN A 2 1.09 -19.33 -26.90
CA ASN A 2 1.37 -19.51 -25.46
C ASN A 2 0.89 -18.26 -24.72
N LYS A 3 -0.14 -18.40 -23.87
CA LYS A 3 -0.53 -17.35 -22.92
C LYS A 3 0.67 -17.19 -21.99
N GLN A 4 1.49 -16.16 -22.20
CA GLN A 4 2.56 -15.86 -21.25
C GLN A 4 1.88 -15.53 -19.93
N ASN A 5 1.99 -16.42 -18.94
CA ASN A 5 1.47 -16.19 -17.60
C ASN A 5 2.17 -14.95 -17.03
N ARG A 6 1.50 -13.80 -17.02
CA ARG A 6 2.03 -12.58 -16.45
C ARG A 6 1.80 -12.62 -14.95
N LEU A 7 2.81 -12.18 -14.21
CA LEU A 7 2.73 -11.97 -12.77
C LEU A 7 2.87 -10.48 -12.50
N ILE A 8 1.86 -9.91 -11.83
CA ILE A 8 1.84 -8.50 -11.44
C ILE A 8 2.26 -8.41 -9.97
N LEU A 9 3.33 -7.66 -9.72
CA LEU A 9 3.82 -7.39 -8.37
C LEU A 9 3.56 -5.92 -8.03
N VAL A 10 2.79 -5.68 -6.98
CA VAL A 10 2.41 -4.34 -6.52
C VAL A 10 3.19 -4.00 -5.27
N ASP A 11 3.90 -2.88 -5.27
CA ASP A 11 4.42 -2.27 -4.04
C ASP A 11 3.26 -1.64 -3.26
N GLY A 12 2.77 -2.37 -2.25
CA GLY A 12 1.65 -1.97 -1.43
C GLY A 12 1.94 -0.73 -0.61
N SER A 13 3.16 -0.61 -0.06
CA SER A 13 3.57 0.55 0.72
C SER A 13 3.49 1.82 -0.12
N ALA A 14 4.06 1.82 -1.34
CA ALA A 14 4.00 2.97 -2.24
C ALA A 14 2.55 3.32 -2.63
N TYR A 15 1.71 2.32 -2.89
CA TYR A 15 0.30 2.52 -3.23
C TYR A 15 -0.48 3.17 -2.08
N ILE A 16 -0.21 2.77 -0.83
CA ILE A 16 -0.87 3.35 0.35
C ILE A 16 -0.58 4.85 0.46
N PHE A 17 0.70 5.25 0.38
CA PHE A 17 1.06 6.67 0.42
C PHE A 17 0.49 7.44 -0.77
N ARG A 18 0.48 6.84 -1.98
CA ARG A 18 -0.16 7.44 -3.16
C ARG A 18 -1.65 7.70 -2.91
N ALA A 19 -2.37 6.73 -2.35
CA ALA A 19 -3.78 6.87 -2.01
C ALA A 19 -4.02 7.97 -0.97
N TYR A 20 -3.21 7.98 0.09
CA TYR A 20 -3.29 8.94 1.19
C TYR A 20 -3.16 10.39 0.69
N TYR A 21 -2.14 10.68 -0.11
CA TYR A 21 -1.90 12.05 -0.60
C TYR A 21 -2.80 12.47 -1.77
N ALA A 22 -3.43 11.52 -2.47
CA ALA A 22 -4.30 11.83 -3.60
C ALA A 22 -5.72 12.25 -3.20
N LEU A 23 -6.15 11.89 -1.98
CA LEU A 23 -7.53 12.08 -1.53
C LEU A 23 -7.60 12.98 -0.29
N PRO A 24 -8.65 13.80 -0.17
CA PRO A 24 -8.86 14.60 1.04
C PRO A 24 -9.10 13.70 2.27
N SER A 25 -9.01 14.29 3.46
CA SER A 25 -9.33 13.57 4.70
C SER A 25 -10.77 13.05 4.68
N MET A 26 -10.92 11.78 5.01
CA MET A 26 -12.21 11.09 5.09
C MET A 26 -12.25 10.31 6.40
N ILE A 27 -13.27 10.55 7.21
CA ILE A 27 -13.39 10.00 8.57
C ILE A 27 -14.70 9.22 8.67
N ARG A 28 -14.61 7.96 9.12
CA ARG A 28 -15.77 7.12 9.40
C ARG A 28 -16.48 7.59 10.68
N LYS A 29 -17.74 7.18 10.87
CA LYS A 29 -18.55 7.54 12.05
C LYS A 29 -17.89 7.23 13.41
N ASP A 30 -17.01 6.24 13.47
CA ASP A 30 -16.27 5.86 14.68
C ASP A 30 -14.94 6.61 14.85
N GLY A 31 -14.69 7.64 14.04
CA GLY A 31 -13.48 8.47 14.11
C GLY A 31 -12.28 7.92 13.33
N THR A 32 -12.39 6.74 12.70
CA THR A 32 -11.27 6.16 11.94
C THR A 32 -11.05 6.91 10.61
N PRO A 33 -9.85 7.45 10.32
CA PRO A 33 -9.51 7.94 8.98
C PRO A 33 -9.52 6.80 7.96
N VAL A 34 -10.00 7.04 6.74
CA VAL A 34 -10.19 5.98 5.71
C VAL A 34 -9.84 6.42 4.28
N ASN A 35 -9.21 7.59 4.11
CA ASN A 35 -8.86 8.10 2.79
C ASN A 35 -7.87 7.22 2.02
N ALA A 36 -6.83 6.72 2.69
CA ALA A 36 -5.87 5.80 2.10
C ALA A 36 -6.51 4.44 1.80
N VAL A 37 -7.39 3.94 2.69
CA VAL A 37 -8.14 2.70 2.48
C VAL A 37 -8.96 2.79 1.19
N PHE A 38 -9.79 3.82 1.08
CA PHE A 38 -10.67 4.03 -0.08
C PHE A 38 -9.88 4.16 -1.39
N GLY A 39 -8.84 5.00 -1.40
CA GLY A 39 -8.01 5.19 -2.59
C GLY A 39 -7.26 3.91 -2.98
N PHE A 40 -6.68 3.21 -2.01
CA PHE A 40 -5.95 1.96 -2.26
C PHE A 40 -6.87 0.90 -2.87
N THR A 41 -8.03 0.66 -2.26
CA THR A 41 -8.99 -0.35 -2.73
C THR A 41 -9.46 -0.06 -4.14
N ASN A 42 -9.79 1.20 -4.47
CA ASN A 42 -10.20 1.57 -5.82
C ASN A 42 -9.09 1.34 -6.86
N MET A 43 -7.85 1.69 -6.53
CA MET A 43 -6.71 1.44 -7.41
C MET A 43 -6.45 -0.05 -7.62
N LEU A 44 -6.62 -0.86 -6.57
CA LEU A 44 -6.46 -2.30 -6.64
C LEU A 44 -7.57 -2.96 -7.46
N ILE A 45 -8.84 -2.58 -7.25
CA ILE A 45 -9.98 -3.06 -8.03
C ILE A 45 -9.77 -2.77 -9.52
N LYS A 46 -9.42 -1.52 -9.86
CA LYS A 46 -9.15 -1.15 -11.26
C LYS A 46 -8.03 -2.00 -11.87
N LEU A 47 -6.96 -2.26 -11.11
CA LEU A 47 -5.87 -3.11 -11.57
C LEU A 47 -6.30 -4.56 -11.78
N ILE A 48 -7.18 -5.09 -10.93
CA ILE A 48 -7.76 -6.44 -11.10
C ILE A 48 -8.66 -6.48 -12.34
N GLU A 49 -9.47 -5.46 -12.58
CA GLU A 49 -10.35 -5.37 -13.75
C GLU A 49 -9.54 -5.28 -15.06
N ASP A 50 -8.52 -4.43 -15.10
CA ASP A 50 -7.65 -4.23 -16.27
C ASP A 50 -6.84 -5.50 -16.61
N TYR A 51 -6.56 -6.35 -15.62
CA TYR A 51 -5.72 -7.57 -15.75
C TYR A 51 -6.40 -8.83 -15.22
N LYS A 52 -7.71 -8.98 -15.43
CA LYS A 52 -8.57 -10.05 -14.89
C LYS A 52 -8.06 -11.50 -15.01
N ASP A 53 -7.21 -11.77 -15.99
CA ASP A 53 -6.69 -13.11 -16.30
C ASP A 53 -5.30 -13.39 -15.70
N GLU A 54 -4.70 -12.40 -15.04
CA GLU A 54 -3.31 -12.45 -14.56
C GLU A 54 -3.23 -12.61 -13.05
N LYS A 55 -2.12 -13.20 -12.57
CA LYS A 55 -1.87 -13.32 -11.13
C LYS A 55 -1.36 -11.99 -10.58
N LEU A 56 -1.88 -11.58 -9.44
CA LEU A 56 -1.49 -10.35 -8.75
C LEU A 56 -1.04 -10.65 -7.32
N ILE A 57 0.08 -10.05 -6.93
CA ILE A 57 0.62 -10.13 -5.56
C ILE A 57 0.93 -8.72 -5.07
N VAL A 58 0.34 -8.34 -3.94
CA VAL A 58 0.68 -7.11 -3.23
C VAL A 58 1.74 -7.40 -2.19
N ILE A 59 2.82 -6.63 -2.20
CA ILE A 59 3.98 -6.79 -1.33
C ILE A 59 4.02 -5.62 -0.35
N PHE A 60 4.10 -5.91 0.94
CA PHE A 60 4.27 -4.90 1.99
C PHE A 60 5.69 -4.96 2.55
N ASP A 61 6.22 -3.79 2.92
CA ASP A 61 7.54 -3.71 3.54
C ASP A 61 7.56 -4.46 4.88
N ALA A 62 8.60 -5.28 5.07
CA ALA A 62 8.93 -5.87 6.36
C ALA A 62 9.54 -4.82 7.31
N ALA A 63 9.67 -5.17 8.59
CA ALA A 63 10.07 -4.26 9.67
C ALA A 63 11.33 -3.40 9.40
N ARG A 64 11.39 -2.27 10.12
CA ARG A 64 12.17 -1.06 9.83
C ARG A 64 13.70 -1.24 9.84
N GLU A 65 14.23 -2.25 10.50
CA GLU A 65 15.68 -2.45 10.65
C GLU A 65 16.18 -3.60 9.78
N ASN A 66 17.01 -3.28 8.79
CA ASN A 66 17.63 -4.25 7.91
C ASN A 66 19.15 -4.02 7.80
N PHE A 67 19.84 -4.91 7.07
CA PHE A 67 21.29 -4.81 6.89
C PHE A 67 21.74 -3.46 6.30
N ARG A 68 20.90 -2.75 5.54
CA ARG A 68 21.22 -1.43 4.98
C ARG A 68 21.32 -0.37 6.06
N ASN A 69 20.52 -0.46 7.13
CA ASN A 69 20.65 0.40 8.30
C ASN A 69 21.99 0.17 9.02
N LYS A 70 22.50 -1.08 9.02
CA LYS A 70 23.81 -1.42 9.61
C LYS A 70 24.99 -0.88 8.80
N ILE A 71 24.89 -0.93 7.46
CA ILE A 71 25.96 -0.44 6.57
C ILE A 71 25.93 1.09 6.46
N PHE A 72 24.75 1.69 6.49
CA PHE A 72 24.57 3.14 6.35
C PHE A 72 23.49 3.64 7.32
N PRO A 73 23.88 4.22 8.47
CA PRO A 73 22.96 4.71 9.48
C PRO A 73 21.96 5.76 8.97
N ASN A 74 22.37 6.57 7.99
CA ASN A 74 21.52 7.59 7.39
C ASN A 74 20.60 7.07 6.27
N TYR A 75 20.51 5.75 6.07
CA TYR A 75 19.64 5.16 5.06
C TYR A 75 18.17 5.51 5.36
N LYS A 76 17.50 6.18 4.39
CA LYS A 76 16.13 6.68 4.52
C LYS A 76 15.91 7.70 5.66
N ALA A 77 16.96 8.28 6.23
CA ALA A 77 16.86 9.28 7.31
C ALA A 77 16.12 10.56 6.88
N ASN A 78 16.06 10.84 5.57
CA ASN A 78 15.33 11.96 4.99
C ASN A 78 13.82 11.69 4.79
N ARG A 79 13.33 10.49 5.10
CA ARG A 79 11.89 10.22 5.07
C ARG A 79 11.26 10.83 6.33
N GLY A 80 10.27 11.68 6.14
CA GLY A 80 9.43 12.17 7.25
C GLY A 80 8.73 11.01 7.96
N GLU A 81 8.27 11.29 9.18
CA GLU A 81 7.45 10.33 9.91
C GLU A 81 6.16 10.02 9.14
N THR A 82 5.66 8.81 9.33
CA THR A 82 4.37 8.45 8.74
C THR A 82 3.27 9.26 9.43
N PRO A 83 2.38 9.94 8.68
CA PRO A 83 1.30 10.72 9.27
C PRO A 83 0.47 9.91 10.27
N GLU A 84 0.13 10.50 11.42
CA GLU A 84 -0.57 9.80 12.50
C GLU A 84 -1.93 9.23 12.07
N ASP A 85 -2.63 9.94 11.18
CA ASP A 85 -3.93 9.55 10.62
C ASP A 85 -3.82 8.46 9.54
N LEU A 86 -2.62 8.19 9.02
CA LEU A 86 -2.36 7.09 8.09
C LEU A 86 -2.08 5.78 8.83
N ILE A 87 -1.43 5.82 9.99
CA ILE A 87 -1.06 4.64 10.78
C ILE A 87 -2.24 3.66 11.01
N PRO A 88 -3.43 4.09 11.48
CA PRO A 88 -4.55 3.18 11.73
C PRO A 88 -5.12 2.55 10.45
N GLN A 89 -4.82 3.09 9.27
CA GLN A 89 -5.32 2.60 7.99
C GLN A 89 -4.52 1.40 7.46
N PHE A 90 -3.28 1.21 7.90
CA PHE A 90 -2.43 0.12 7.40
C PHE A 90 -3.04 -1.26 7.64
N ASP A 91 -3.60 -1.51 8.82
CA ASP A 91 -4.20 -2.80 9.14
C ASP A 91 -5.49 -3.05 8.37
N LEU A 92 -6.28 -1.99 8.11
CA LEU A 92 -7.46 -2.09 7.26
C LEU A 92 -7.10 -2.43 5.81
N ILE A 93 -6.03 -1.83 5.29
CA ILE A 93 -5.55 -2.08 3.93
C ILE A 93 -5.02 -3.52 3.79
N LYS A 94 -4.26 -4.02 4.77
CA LYS A 94 -3.81 -5.41 4.78
C LYS A 94 -4.99 -6.39 4.82
N LYS A 95 -6.02 -6.10 5.62
CA LYS A 95 -7.27 -6.89 5.63
C LYS A 95 -7.98 -6.87 4.28
N CYS A 96 -8.02 -5.71 3.61
CA CYS A 96 -8.61 -5.59 2.26
C CYS A 96 -7.90 -6.47 1.23
N VAL A 97 -6.57 -6.60 1.31
CA VAL A 97 -5.78 -7.44 0.38
C VAL A 97 -5.93 -8.93 0.67
N ALA A 98 -6.18 -9.30 1.93
CA ALA A 98 -6.30 -10.70 2.36
C ALA A 98 -7.71 -11.30 2.21
N ALA A 99 -8.71 -10.47 1.89
CA ALA A 99 -10.10 -10.88 1.70
C ALA A 99 -10.32 -11.45 0.29
#